data_AF-A0A316V0G8-F1
#
_entry.id   AF-A0A316V0G8-F1
#
_cell.length_a   1.000
_cell.length_b   1.000
_cell.length_c   1.000
_cell.angle_alpha   90.00
_cell.angle_beta   90.00
_cell.angle_gamma   90.00
#
_symmetry.space_group_name_H-M   'P 1'
#
loop_
_entity.id
_entity.type
_entity.pdbx_description
1 polymer ?
#
loop_
_entity_poly.entity_id
_entity_poly.type
_entity_poly.pdbx_seq_one_letter_code
_entity_poly.pdbx_strand_id
1 'polypeptide(L)' 'MSDETKSFTLQTASFDARFPNQNQTKHCWQNYVDYFKCINAKGEEFAPCKQFYRAYHSLCPSEWQPPQQCY' A
#
# COMPACT_ATOMS: atom_id res chain seq x y z
N MET A 1 0.27 -7.10 36.86
CA MET A 1 0.31 -6.43 35.55
C MET A 1 1.18 -7.29 34.66
N SER A 2 0.55 -8.11 33.83
CA SER A 2 1.24 -9.03 32.93
C SER A 2 1.73 -8.20 31.74
N ASP A 3 3.02 -7.88 31.74
CA ASP A 3 3.67 -7.19 30.63
C ASP A 3 3.90 -8.22 29.52
N GLU A 4 2.89 -8.41 28.68
CA GLU A 4 2.98 -9.27 27.50
C GLU A 4 3.74 -8.49 26.42
N THR A 5 5.01 -8.84 26.23
CA THR A 5 5.92 -8.20 25.27
C THR A 5 5.46 -8.53 23.85
N LYS A 6 4.50 -7.77 23.31
CA LYS A 6 3.99 -7.92 21.94
C LYS A 6 5.15 -7.71 20.95
N SER A 7 5.53 -8.75 20.23
CA SER A 7 6.54 -8.66 19.17
C SER A 7 5.96 -7.91 17.96
N PHE A 8 6.29 -6.63 17.81
CA PHE A 8 5.91 -5.85 16.64
C PHE A 8 6.86 -6.14 15.47
N THR A 9 6.32 -6.62 14.36
CA THR A 9 7.09 -6.74 13.10
C THR A 9 6.92 -5.45 12.32
N LEU A 10 7.96 -4.62 12.26
CA LEU A 10 7.97 -3.42 11.44
C LEU A 10 8.16 -3.81 9.97
N GLN A 11 7.16 -3.53 9.14
CA GLN A 11 7.20 -3.78 7.70
C GLN A 11 6.72 -2.53 6.94
N THR A 12 7.28 -2.32 5.74
CA THR A 12 6.94 -1.23 4.84
C THR A 12 7.06 -1.71 3.38
N ALA A 13 6.76 -0.84 2.42
CA ALA A 13 6.96 -1.13 1.00
C ALA A 13 8.43 -1.49 0.70
N SER A 14 8.64 -2.56 -0.08
CA SER A 14 9.97 -3.00 -0.48
C SER A 14 10.56 -2.10 -1.58
N PHE A 15 11.85 -2.23 -1.83
CA PHE A 15 12.52 -1.57 -2.95
C PHE A 15 12.03 -2.12 -4.29
N ASP A 16 11.59 -1.23 -5.18
CA ASP A 16 11.18 -1.55 -6.55
C ASP A 16 12.24 -1.03 -7.54
N ALA A 17 12.91 -1.96 -8.22
CA ALA A 17 13.97 -1.65 -9.19
C ALA A 17 13.48 -0.83 -10.40
N ARG A 18 12.16 -0.76 -10.64
CA ARG A 18 11.57 0.11 -11.68
C ARG A 18 11.65 1.59 -11.30
N PHE A 19 11.76 1.90 -10.01
CA PHE A 19 11.80 3.26 -9.46
C PHE A 19 13.06 3.49 -8.60
N PRO A 20 14.28 3.44 -9.18
CA PRO A 20 15.53 3.50 -8.40
C PRO A 20 15.90 4.92 -7.95
N ASN A 21 15.27 5.95 -8.51
CA ASN A 21 15.61 7.35 -8.27
C ASN A 21 14.94 7.88 -7.00
N GLN A 22 15.45 8.98 -6.45
CA GLN A 22 14.87 9.63 -5.25
C GLN A 22 13.41 10.09 -5.44
N ASN A 23 12.99 10.40 -6.67
CA ASN A 23 11.61 10.76 -6.96
C ASN A 23 10.72 9.50 -6.99
N GLN A 24 9.89 9.32 -5.96
CA GLN A 24 8.99 8.19 -5.78
C GLN A 24 7.52 8.49 -6.15
N THR A 25 7.22 9.64 -6.76
CA THR A 25 5.84 10.01 -7.14
C THR A 25 5.21 8.97 -8.08
N LYS A 26 5.96 8.48 -9.07
CA LYS A 26 5.49 7.42 -9.98
C LYS A 26 5.30 6.08 -9.28
N HIS A 27 6.13 5.78 -8.28
CA HIS A 27 6.01 4.54 -7.51
C HIS A 27 4.72 4.50 -6.69
N CYS A 28 4.39 5.62 -6.03
CA CYS A 28 3.10 5.80 -5.36
C CYS A 28 1.93 5.66 -6.34
N TRP A 29 1.93 6.44 -7.43
CA TRP A 29 0.85 6.45 -8.41
C TRP A 29 0.61 5.09 -9.07
N GLN A 30 1.68 4.38 -9.43
CA GLN A 30 1.58 3.07 -10.05
C GLN A 30 0.90 2.05 -9.12
N ASN A 31 1.30 1.99 -7.84
CA ASN A 31 0.68 1.11 -6.86
C ASN A 31 -0.80 1.45 -6.59
N TYR A 32 -1.15 2.74 -6.56
CA TYR A 32 -2.54 3.19 -6.45
C TYR A 32 -3.38 2.65 -7.61
N VAL A 33 -2.94 2.90 -8.85
CA VAL A 33 -3.67 2.44 -10.04
C VAL A 33 -3.76 0.92 -10.11
N ASP A 34 -2.69 0.21 -9.76
CA ASP A 34 -2.64 -1.26 -9.80
C ASP A 34 -3.59 -1.88 -8.76
N TYR A 35 -3.75 -1.26 -7.59
CA TYR A 35 -4.73 -1.70 -6.59
C TYR A 35 -6.16 -1.66 -7.14
N PHE A 36 -6.60 -0.54 -7.71
CA PHE A 36 -7.96 -0.41 -8.25
C PHE A 36 -8.18 -1.28 -9.50
N LYS A 37 -7.15 -1.42 -10.35
CA LYS A 37 -7.21 -2.39 -11.47
C LYS A 37 -7.38 -3.82 -10.96
N CYS A 38 -6.66 -4.19 -9.91
CA CYS A 38 -6.72 -5.53 -9.31
C CYS A 38 -8.12 -5.81 -8.73
N ILE A 39 -8.69 -4.87 -7.97
CA ILE A 39 -10.04 -4.99 -7.42
C ILE A 39 -11.08 -5.08 -8.53
N ASN A 40 -11.01 -4.22 -9.55
CA ASN A 40 -11.97 -4.23 -10.65
C ASN A 40 -11.93 -5.54 -11.45
N ALA A 41 -10.76 -6.18 -11.56
CA ALA A 41 -10.59 -7.41 -12.34
C ALA A 41 -10.84 -8.69 -11.55
N LYS A 42 -10.54 -8.72 -10.24
CA LYS A 42 -10.54 -9.94 -9.41
C LYS A 42 -11.44 -9.87 -8.18
N GLY A 43 -11.90 -8.69 -7.79
CA GLY A 43 -12.65 -8.45 -6.55
C GLY A 43 -11.74 -8.16 -5.35
N GLU A 44 -12.34 -7.65 -4.26
CA GLU A 44 -11.64 -7.20 -3.05
C GLU A 44 -11.00 -8.34 -2.24
N GLU A 45 -11.52 -9.56 -2.37
CA GLU A 45 -11.05 -10.75 -1.65
C GLU A 45 -9.75 -11.35 -2.22
N PHE A 46 -9.26 -10.84 -3.36
CA PHE A 46 -8.05 -11.37 -3.97
C PHE A 46 -6.81 -10.95 -3.16
N ALA A 47 -6.22 -11.92 -2.44
CA ALA A 47 -5.11 -11.68 -1.53
C ALA A 47 -3.92 -10.91 -2.14
N PRO A 48 -3.52 -11.11 -3.41
CA PRO A 48 -2.48 -10.30 -4.05
C PRO A 48 -2.81 -8.81 -4.18
N CYS A 49 -4.09 -8.41 -4.29
CA CYS A 49 -4.44 -6.99 -4.34
C CYS A 49 -4.06 -6.26 -3.03
N LYS A 50 -4.06 -6.98 -1.89
CA LYS A 50 -3.68 -6.42 -0.58
C LYS A 50 -2.21 -5.99 -0.54
N GLN A 51 -1.35 -6.53 -1.41
CA GLN A 51 0.04 -6.08 -1.53
C GLN A 51 0.11 -4.64 -2.07
N PHE A 52 -0.65 -4.35 -3.14
CA PHE A 52 -0.71 -3.00 -3.70
C PHE A 52 -1.36 -2.01 -2.73
N TYR A 53 -2.37 -2.47 -1.97
CA TYR A 53 -2.97 -1.67 -0.89
C TYR A 53 -1.95 -1.19 0.13
N ARG A 54 -1.16 -2.13 0.68
CA ARG A 54 -0.12 -1.81 1.66
C ARG A 54 0.94 -0.88 1.05
N ALA A 55 1.36 -1.15 -0.19
CA ALA A 55 2.39 -0.37 -0.86
C ALA A 55 1.96 1.10 -1.09
N TYR A 56 0.78 1.35 -1.68
CA TYR A 56 0.34 2.73 -1.90
C TYR A 56 0.06 3.45 -0.58
N HIS A 57 -0.46 2.75 0.44
CA HIS A 57 -0.72 3.36 1.74
C HIS A 57 0.56 3.75 2.49
N SER A 58 1.68 3.04 2.26
CA SER A 58 2.99 3.39 2.82
C SER A 58 3.73 4.47 2.02
N LEU A 59 3.51 4.57 0.71
CA LEU A 59 4.27 5.45 -0.18
C LEU A 59 3.60 6.80 -0.45
N CYS A 60 2.28 6.82 -0.56
CA CYS A 60 1.53 8.01 -0.96
C CYS A 60 1.21 8.91 0.24
N PRO A 61 1.34 10.24 0.11
CA PRO A 61 0.81 11.17 1.10
C PRO A 61 -0.69 10.95 1.35
N SER A 62 -1.13 11.09 2.59
CA SER A 62 -2.54 10.91 2.98
C SER A 62 -3.48 11.86 2.22
N GLU A 63 -3.00 13.05 1.87
CA GLU A 63 -3.74 14.06 1.09
C GLU A 63 -4.05 13.61 -0.35
N TRP A 64 -3.27 12.69 -0.90
CA TRP A 64 -3.46 12.19 -2.26
C TRP A 64 -4.37 10.97 -2.32
N GLN A 65 -4.60 10.34 -1.17
CA GLN A 65 -5.49 9.20 -1.07
C GLN A 65 -6.92 9.72 -0.95
N PRO A 66 -7.88 9.11 -1.67
CA PRO A 66 -9.28 9.40 -1.41
C PRO A 66 -9.59 9.06 0.05
N PRO A 67 -10.46 9.84 0.73
CA PRO A 67 -10.84 9.55 2.10
C PRO A 67 -11.36 8.11 2.15
N GLN A 68 -10.82 7.31 3.08
CA GLN A 68 -11.20 5.90 3.24
C GLN A 68 -12.65 5.69 3.74
N GLN A 69 -13.44 6.77 3.80
CA GLN A 69 -14.82 6.79 4.24
C GLN A 69 -15.66 7.66 3.29
N CYS A 70 -16.11 7.07 2.19
CA CYS A 70 -17.38 7.42 1.55
C CYS A 70 -18.08 6.09 1.17
N TYR A 71 -18.20 5.21 2.17
CA TYR A 71 -19.26 4.21 2.29
C TYR A 71 -19.87 4.39 3.68
#